data_AF-A0AAX6G359-F1
#
_entry.id   AF-A0AAX6G359-F1
#
_cell.length_a   1.000
_cell.length_b   1.000
_cell.length_c   1.000
_cell.angle_alpha   90.00
_cell.angle_beta   90.00
_cell.angle_gamma   90.00
#
_symmetry.space_group_name_H-M   'P 1'
#
loop_
_entity.id
_entity.type
_entity.pdbx_description
1 polymer ?
#
loop_
_entity_poly.entity_id
_entity_poly.type
_entity_poly.pdbx_seq_one_letter_code
_entity_poly.pdbx_strand_id
1 'polypeptide(L)'
;MENSHQLAMAAVERGAPATVEGAPAQQQGQGRPGTHLDFRKMNPRDFRGTEGILYADDWLEDVQRSLELAEVPRGLWVTSAASQFFDIALTWYRTDPRASVRGISWEDFRKLFKEKFYPDVALTALEGQFASLEQGSSSVD
;
A
#
# COMPACT_ATOMS: atom_id res chain seq x y z
N MET A 1 -50.65 8.03 -46.58
CA MET A 1 -50.86 8.23 -48.04
C MET A 1 -50.75 9.72 -48.23
N GLU A 2 -49.87 10.31 -49.00
CA GLU A 2 -48.96 9.84 -50.04
C GLU A 2 -48.18 11.11 -50.38
N ASN A 3 -46.85 11.07 -50.47
CA ASN A 3 -46.19 12.03 -51.35
C ASN A 3 -44.94 11.38 -51.93
N SER A 4 -45.22 10.61 -52.97
CA SER A 4 -44.26 10.11 -53.94
C SER A 4 -44.05 11.19 -55.03
N HIS A 5 -42.89 11.09 -55.69
CA HIS A 5 -42.42 11.82 -56.89
C HIS A 5 -41.63 13.11 -56.58
N GLN A 6 -40.45 13.37 -57.16
CA GLN A 6 -39.83 12.82 -58.36
C GLN A 6 -38.30 13.02 -58.31
N LEU A 7 -37.62 12.06 -58.94
CA LEU A 7 -36.25 11.94 -59.45
C LEU A 7 -35.48 13.17 -59.96
N ALA A 8 -34.16 12.93 -60.09
CA ALA A 8 -33.20 13.34 -61.15
C ALA A 8 -32.13 14.36 -60.66
N MET A 9 -30.81 14.24 -60.83
CA MET A 9 -29.95 13.46 -61.72
C MET A 9 -28.53 13.27 -61.16
N ALA A 10 -27.81 12.34 -61.79
CA ALA A 10 -26.45 11.91 -61.55
C ALA A 10 -25.35 12.97 -61.73
N ALA A 11 -24.26 12.80 -60.98
CA ALA A 11 -22.91 13.12 -61.44
C ALA A 11 -21.95 12.02 -60.95
N VAL A 12 -21.31 11.36 -61.90
CA VAL A 12 -20.32 10.31 -61.72
C VAL A 12 -18.94 10.98 -61.57
N GLU A 13 -18.31 10.84 -60.42
CA GLU A 13 -16.91 11.26 -60.23
C GLU A 13 -16.10 10.02 -59.84
N ARG A 14 -15.27 9.56 -60.79
CA ARG A 14 -14.26 8.52 -60.57
C ARG A 14 -13.04 9.15 -59.89
N GLY A 15 -12.70 8.67 -58.69
CA GLY A 15 -11.40 8.92 -58.03
C GLY A 15 -10.96 7.67 -57.26
N ALA A 16 -9.72 7.23 -57.49
CA ALA A 16 -9.12 5.97 -57.03
C ALA A 16 -8.95 5.84 -55.48
N PRO A 17 -8.71 4.63 -54.94
CA PRO A 17 -8.53 4.42 -53.51
C PRO A 17 -7.06 4.54 -53.10
N ALA A 18 -6.76 5.35 -52.08
CA ALA A 18 -5.47 5.29 -51.39
C ALA A 18 -5.57 5.76 -49.93
N THR A 19 -5.05 4.88 -49.06
CA THR A 19 -4.53 5.16 -47.71
C THR A 19 -5.55 5.34 -46.59
N VAL A 20 -5.82 4.21 -45.94
CA VAL A 20 -6.27 4.13 -44.54
C VAL A 20 -5.14 4.57 -43.62
N GLU A 21 -5.29 5.70 -42.93
CA GLU A 21 -4.52 6.00 -41.71
C GLU A 21 -5.22 7.12 -40.93
N GLY A 22 -6.27 6.74 -40.20
CA GLY A 22 -6.92 7.57 -39.19
C GLY A 22 -6.74 6.89 -37.84
N ALA A 23 -5.68 7.24 -37.13
CA ALA A 23 -5.44 6.82 -35.76
C ALA A 23 -6.58 7.33 -34.84
N PRO A 24 -7.17 6.50 -33.95
CA PRO A 24 -7.95 7.04 -32.85
C PRO A 24 -6.97 7.56 -31.79
N ALA A 25 -6.84 8.89 -31.73
CA ALA A 25 -6.18 9.57 -30.63
C ALA A 25 -6.85 9.18 -29.31
N GLN A 26 -6.04 8.61 -28.43
CA GLN A 26 -6.41 8.00 -27.18
C GLN A 26 -7.20 8.97 -26.28
N GLN A 27 -8.30 8.44 -25.74
CA GLN A 27 -9.08 9.06 -24.67
C GLN A 27 -8.17 9.37 -23.47
N GLN A 28 -7.96 10.66 -23.27
CA GLN A 28 -8.01 11.38 -22.00
C GLN A 28 -7.89 10.49 -20.75
N GLY A 29 -6.70 10.55 -20.13
CA GLY A 29 -6.42 9.99 -18.83
C GLY A 29 -7.30 10.62 -17.76
N GLN A 30 -8.44 9.98 -17.49
CA GLN A 30 -9.12 10.09 -16.20
C GLN A 30 -8.35 9.20 -15.23
N GLY A 31 -7.61 9.84 -14.31
CA GLY A 31 -6.99 9.18 -13.18
C GLY A 31 -8.04 8.38 -12.43
N ARG A 32 -7.95 7.05 -12.56
CA ARG A 32 -8.76 6.14 -11.75
C ARG A 32 -8.17 6.18 -10.33
N PRO A 33 -9.00 6.31 -9.29
CA PRO A 33 -8.50 6.15 -7.93
C PRO A 33 -7.87 4.76 -7.81
N GLY A 34 -6.68 4.69 -7.23
CA GLY A 34 -5.92 3.44 -7.12
C GLY A 34 -6.77 2.35 -6.47
N THR A 35 -6.91 1.21 -7.14
CA THR A 35 -7.57 0.04 -6.57
C THR A 35 -6.60 -0.74 -5.69
N HIS A 36 -7.12 -1.58 -4.78
CA HIS A 36 -6.33 -2.57 -4.05
C HIS A 36 -5.47 -3.46 -4.99
N LEU A 37 -5.85 -3.60 -6.26
CA LEU A 37 -5.06 -4.26 -7.29
C LEU A 37 -3.82 -3.45 -7.70
N ASP A 38 -3.90 -2.12 -7.72
CA ASP A 38 -2.78 -1.23 -8.01
C ASP A 38 -1.76 -1.23 -6.85
N PHE A 39 -2.23 -1.28 -5.60
CA PHE A 39 -1.39 -1.56 -4.43
C PHE A 39 -0.68 -2.91 -4.56
N ARG A 40 -1.39 -3.97 -4.94
CA ARG A 40 -0.80 -5.32 -5.10
C ARG A 40 0.19 -5.41 -6.27
N LYS A 41 0.02 -4.60 -7.33
CA LYS A 41 0.96 -4.50 -8.48
C LYS A 41 2.25 -3.76 -8.14
N MET A 42 2.26 -2.91 -7.11
CA MET A 42 3.49 -2.29 -6.60
C MET A 42 4.39 -3.28 -5.84
N ASN A 43 3.95 -4.52 -5.67
CA ASN A 43 4.63 -5.57 -4.91
C ASN A 43 5.01 -5.06 -3.50
N PRO A 44 4.03 -4.69 -2.67
CA PRO A 44 4.31 -4.12 -1.36
C PRO A 44 5.07 -5.14 -0.55
N ARG A 45 6.11 -4.67 0.13
CA ARG A 45 7.04 -5.55 0.83
C ARG A 45 6.28 -6.41 1.86
N ASP A 46 6.53 -7.71 1.86
CA ASP A 46 6.02 -8.59 2.91
C ASP A 46 6.70 -8.28 4.25
N PHE A 47 5.98 -8.46 5.34
CA PHE A 47 6.54 -8.36 6.69
C PHE A 47 6.20 -9.61 7.49
N ARG A 48 7.25 -10.33 7.93
CA ARG A 48 7.11 -11.59 8.67
C ARG A 48 7.21 -11.40 10.17
N GLY A 49 7.83 -10.30 10.62
CA GLY A 49 7.98 -9.95 12.03
C GLY A 49 9.32 -10.36 12.65
N THR A 50 10.31 -10.77 11.84
CA THR A 50 11.65 -11.20 12.26
C THR A 50 12.78 -10.32 11.74
N GLU A 51 12.48 -9.36 10.86
CA GLU A 51 13.44 -8.59 10.07
C GLU A 51 14.11 -7.44 10.84
N GLY A 52 13.67 -7.18 12.08
CA GLY A 52 14.24 -6.16 12.98
C GLY A 52 13.61 -4.77 12.84
N ILE A 53 13.99 -3.86 13.74
CA ILE A 53 13.36 -2.53 13.92
C ILE A 53 13.41 -1.68 12.65
N LEU A 54 14.59 -1.59 12.02
CA LEU A 54 14.79 -0.72 10.86
C LEU A 54 13.92 -1.17 9.68
N TYR A 55 13.83 -2.48 9.46
CA TYR A 55 12.98 -3.04 8.43
C TYR A 55 11.50 -2.81 8.76
N ALA A 56 11.11 -2.97 10.02
CA ALA A 56 9.74 -2.73 10.47
C ALA A 56 9.31 -1.26 10.27
N ASP A 57 10.20 -0.29 10.53
CA ASP A 57 9.93 1.14 10.32
C ASP A 57 9.81 1.47 8.83
N ASP A 58 10.76 1.01 8.01
CA ASP A 58 10.76 1.21 6.57
C ASP A 58 9.55 0.55 5.90
N TRP A 59 9.16 -0.65 6.35
CA TRP A 59 7.93 -1.31 5.91
C TRP A 59 6.68 -0.47 6.23
N LEU A 60 6.61 0.08 7.45
CA LEU A 60 5.46 0.87 7.89
C LEU A 60 5.33 2.17 7.09
N GLU A 61 6.46 2.81 6.76
CA GLU A 61 6.49 3.98 5.89
C GLU A 61 6.10 3.65 4.44
N ASP A 62 6.64 2.57 3.88
CA ASP A 62 6.38 2.13 2.51
C ASP A 62 4.89 1.79 2.30
N VAL A 63 4.30 1.07 3.24
CA VAL A 63 2.86 0.76 3.23
C VAL A 63 2.04 2.03 3.36
N GLN A 64 2.40 2.95 4.26
CA GLN A 64 1.68 4.22 4.38
C GLN A 64 1.69 5.01 3.06
N ARG A 65 2.87 5.21 2.47
CA ARG A 65 3.02 5.93 1.20
C ARG A 65 2.21 5.27 0.08
N SER A 66 2.23 3.95 0.03
CA SER A 66 1.48 3.18 -0.97
C SER A 66 -0.04 3.30 -0.79
N LEU A 67 -0.53 3.31 0.45
CA LEU A 67 -1.96 3.54 0.75
C LEU A 67 -2.41 4.95 0.39
N GLU A 68 -1.55 5.95 0.60
CA GLU A 68 -1.79 7.34 0.23
C GLU A 68 -1.81 7.51 -1.29
N LEU A 69 -0.81 6.97 -1.99
CA LEU A 69 -0.70 7.03 -3.44
C LEU A 69 -1.85 6.30 -4.14
N ALA A 70 -2.31 5.19 -3.56
CA ALA A 70 -3.47 4.45 -4.05
C ALA A 70 -4.81 5.03 -3.58
N GLU A 71 -4.83 6.16 -2.86
CA GLU A 71 -6.05 6.81 -2.36
C GLU A 71 -7.00 5.88 -1.60
N VAL A 72 -6.43 4.93 -0.83
CA VAL A 72 -7.21 3.96 -0.08
C VAL A 72 -8.05 4.71 0.98
N PRO A 73 -9.34 4.39 1.17
CA PRO A 73 -10.13 4.98 2.25
C PRO A 73 -9.51 4.70 3.62
N ARG A 74 -9.39 5.73 4.48
CA ARG A 74 -8.72 5.63 5.81
C ARG A 74 -9.20 4.46 6.66
N GLY A 75 -10.49 4.12 6.62
CA GLY A 75 -11.06 2.99 7.36
C GLY A 75 -10.60 1.60 6.89
N LEU A 76 -9.98 1.51 5.70
CA LEU A 76 -9.45 0.27 5.14
C LEU A 76 -7.93 0.15 5.28
N TRP A 77 -7.22 1.19 5.70
CA TRP A 77 -5.74 1.21 5.73
C TRP A 77 -5.15 0.04 6.51
N VAL A 78 -5.66 -0.20 7.72
CA VAL A 78 -5.16 -1.28 8.58
C VAL A 78 -5.45 -2.65 7.99
N THR A 79 -6.63 -2.85 7.41
CA THR A 79 -6.98 -4.12 6.73
C THR A 79 -6.13 -4.35 5.48
N SER A 80 -5.88 -3.29 4.71
CA SER A 80 -5.00 -3.34 3.54
C SER A 80 -3.55 -3.64 3.93
N ALA A 81 -3.02 -3.01 4.98
CA ALA A 81 -1.67 -3.29 5.51
C ALA A 81 -1.55 -4.74 6.00
N ALA A 82 -2.57 -5.24 6.70
CA ALA A 82 -2.59 -6.61 7.20
C ALA A 82 -2.56 -7.68 6.10
N SER A 83 -2.89 -7.33 4.84
CA SER A 83 -2.73 -8.24 3.70
C SER A 83 -1.28 -8.58 3.37
N GLN A 84 -0.32 -7.79 3.88
CA GLN A 84 1.12 -7.97 3.69
C GLN A 84 1.82 -8.62 4.88
N PHE A 85 1.06 -9.02 5.90
CA PHE A 85 1.59 -9.77 7.02
C PHE A 85 1.68 -11.26 6.73
N PHE A 86 2.80 -11.84 7.13
CA PHE A 86 3.07 -13.27 7.09
C PHE A 86 3.60 -13.75 8.45
N ASP A 87 3.63 -15.07 8.63
CA ASP A 87 4.26 -15.73 9.78
C ASP A 87 3.91 -15.11 11.16
N ILE A 88 4.91 -14.56 11.86
CA ILE A 88 4.76 -14.00 13.21
C ILE A 88 3.88 -12.76 13.18
N ALA A 89 4.05 -11.90 12.18
CA ALA A 89 3.27 -10.68 12.02
C ALA A 89 1.78 -10.98 11.81
N LEU A 90 1.48 -11.96 10.96
CA LEU A 90 0.09 -12.36 10.71
C LEU A 90 -0.54 -13.01 11.95
N THR A 91 0.23 -13.82 12.68
CA THR A 91 -0.21 -14.43 13.93
C THR A 91 -0.51 -13.38 14.99
N TRP A 92 0.36 -12.38 15.14
CA TRP A 92 0.13 -11.27 16.06
C TRP A 92 -1.15 -10.50 15.68
N TYR A 93 -1.31 -10.11 14.42
CA TYR A 93 -2.49 -9.37 13.97
C TYR A 93 -3.80 -10.11 14.27
N ARG A 94 -3.80 -11.44 14.12
CA ARG A 94 -4.97 -12.29 14.39
C ARG A 94 -5.24 -12.54 15.87
N THR A 95 -4.21 -12.53 16.71
CA THR A 95 -4.32 -12.89 18.13
C THR A 95 -4.45 -11.68 19.04
N ASP A 96 -3.96 -10.51 18.64
CA ASP A 96 -4.12 -9.26 19.38
C ASP A 96 -5.45 -8.59 19.00
N PRO A 97 -6.46 -8.57 19.89
CA PRO A 97 -7.76 -7.97 19.60
C PRO A 97 -7.66 -6.44 19.42
N ARG A 98 -6.60 -5.80 19.94
CA ARG A 98 -6.37 -4.37 19.77
C ARG A 98 -5.95 -4.06 18.32
N ALA A 99 -5.15 -4.94 17.70
CA ALA A 99 -4.66 -4.75 16.34
C ALA A 99 -5.72 -5.07 15.27
N SER A 100 -6.66 -5.97 15.57
CA SER A 100 -7.71 -6.44 14.64
C SER A 100 -9.09 -5.83 14.88
N VAL A 101 -9.22 -4.89 15.83
CA VAL A 101 -10.51 -4.24 16.11
C VAL A 101 -11.02 -3.45 14.90
N ARG A 102 -12.31 -3.55 14.60
CA ARG A 102 -12.91 -2.75 13.53
C ARG A 102 -12.85 -1.27 13.88
N GLY A 103 -12.46 -0.45 12.90
CA GLY A 103 -12.43 1.00 13.06
C GLY A 103 -11.21 1.54 13.81
N ILE A 104 -10.19 0.71 14.06
CA ILE A 104 -8.90 1.21 14.53
C ILE A 104 -8.35 2.29 13.58
N SER A 105 -7.87 3.38 14.17
CA SER A 105 -7.19 4.42 13.40
C SER A 105 -5.83 3.91 12.92
N TRP A 106 -5.35 4.44 11.80
CA TRP A 106 -3.99 4.11 11.34
C TRP A 106 -2.94 4.44 12.40
N GLU A 107 -3.11 5.56 13.12
CA GLU A 107 -2.18 6.01 14.14
C GLU A 107 -2.10 5.06 15.34
N ASP A 108 -3.24 4.54 15.81
CA ASP A 108 -3.25 3.58 16.91
C ASP A 108 -2.71 2.21 16.48
N PHE A 109 -3.00 1.80 15.24
CA PHE A 109 -2.36 0.61 14.67
C PHE A 109 -0.84 0.73 14.62
N ARG A 110 -0.30 1.88 14.19
CA ARG A 110 1.16 2.13 14.18
C ARG A 110 1.76 2.01 15.58
N LYS A 111 1.08 2.52 16.61
CA LYS A 111 1.55 2.39 18.01
C LYS A 111 1.63 0.93 18.43
N LEU A 112 0.58 0.14 18.19
CA LEU A 112 0.54 -1.29 18.52
C LEU A 112 1.59 -2.08 17.72
N PHE A 113 1.77 -1.75 16.45
CA PHE A 113 2.80 -2.35 15.61
C PHE A 113 4.20 -2.09 16.18
N LYS A 114 4.50 -0.84 16.56
CA LYS A 114 5.78 -0.47 17.18
C LYS A 114 5.96 -1.16 18.54
N GLU A 115 4.95 -1.17 19.41
CA GLU A 115 4.97 -1.90 20.69
C GLU A 115 5.33 -3.38 20.48
N LYS A 116 4.86 -4.00 19.39
CA LYS A 116 5.09 -5.42 19.13
C LYS A 116 6.46 -5.72 18.51
N PHE A 117 6.85 -4.96 17.49
CA PHE A 117 8.01 -5.30 16.64
C PHE A 117 9.24 -4.46 16.90
N TYR A 118 9.16 -3.48 17.81
CA TYR A 118 10.31 -2.70 18.23
C TYR A 118 10.70 -3.27 19.58
N PRO A 119 11.63 -4.26 19.65
CA PRO A 119 12.10 -4.76 20.91
C PRO A 119 12.49 -3.58 21.78
N ASP A 120 11.86 -3.57 22.94
CA ASP A 120 11.78 -2.47 23.88
C ASP A 120 13.13 -1.76 24.00
N VAL A 121 13.19 -0.49 23.57
CA VAL A 121 14.34 0.39 23.82
C VAL A 121 14.66 0.44 25.33
N ALA A 122 13.71 0.10 26.21
CA ALA A 122 13.95 -0.01 27.64
C ALA A 122 14.64 -1.34 28.09
N LEU A 123 14.64 -2.42 27.30
CA LEU A 123 15.48 -3.59 27.58
C LEU A 123 16.97 -3.29 27.36
N THR A 124 17.33 -2.55 26.31
CA THR A 124 18.72 -2.11 26.09
C THR A 124 19.18 -1.12 27.16
N ALA A 125 18.28 -0.28 27.69
CA ALA A 125 18.59 0.59 28.82
C ALA A 125 18.83 -0.20 30.13
N LEU A 126 18.22 -1.38 30.29
CA LEU A 126 18.42 -2.24 31.45
C LEU A 126 19.71 -3.08 31.33
N GLU A 127 20.04 -3.58 30.14
CA GLU A 127 21.27 -4.34 29.88
C GLU A 127 22.54 -3.47 29.97
N GLY A 128 22.49 -2.21 29.53
CA GLY A 128 23.61 -1.27 29.71
C GLY A 128 23.86 -0.85 31.17
N GLN A 129 22.81 -0.85 32.01
CA GLN A 129 22.94 -0.55 33.44
C GLN A 129 23.50 -1.76 34.23
N PHE A 130 23.17 -2.99 33.85
CA PHE A 130 23.78 -4.18 34.45
C PHE A 130 25.28 -4.32 34.14
N ALA A 131 25.70 -4.04 32.88
CA ALA A 131 27.10 -4.09 32.49
C ALA A 131 27.96 -3.00 33.18
N SER A 132 27.37 -1.86 33.52
CA SER A 132 28.05 -0.77 34.24
C SER A 132 28.13 -0.99 35.76
N LEU A 133 27.25 -1.84 36.32
CA LEU A 133 27.23 -2.16 37.75
C LEU A 133 28.28 -3.23 38.13
N GLU A 134 28.66 -4.13 37.22
CA GLU A 134 29.69 -5.16 37.50
C GLU A 134 31.14 -4.66 37.39
N GLN A 135 31.40 -3.47 36.82
CA GLN A 135 32.75 -2.91 36.72
C GLN A 135 33.10 -1.87 37.80
N GLY A 136 32.18 -1.58 38.74
CA GLY A 136 32.34 -0.48 39.70
C GLY A 136 32.77 -0.84 41.12
N SER A 137 33.06 -2.11 41.47
CA SER A 137 33.41 -2.45 42.86
C SER A 137 34.29 -3.69 43.02
N SER A 138 35.45 -3.69 42.37
CA SER A 138 36.59 -4.52 42.78
C SER A 138 37.86 -3.68 42.80
N SER A 139 37.86 -2.67 43.67
CA SER A 139 39.10 -2.22 44.32
C SER A 139 39.53 -3.37 45.24
N VAL A 140 40.31 -4.31 44.70
CA VAL A 140 41.08 -5.24 45.52
C VAL A 140 42.44 -4.60 45.75
N ASP A 141 42.68 -4.30 47.04
CA ASP A 141 43.90 -3.79 47.66
C ASP A 141 45.17 -4.50 47.20
#